data_AF-A0A6V7VRS9-F1
#
_entry.id   AF-A0A6V7VRS9-F1
#
_cell.length_a   1.000
_cell.length_b   1.000
_cell.length_c   1.000
_cell.angle_alpha   90.00
_cell.angle_beta   90.00
_cell.angle_gamma   90.00
#
_symmetry.space_group_name_H-M   'P 1'
#
loop_
_entity.id
_entity.type
_entity.pdbx_description
1 polymer ?
#
loop_
_entity_poly.entity_id
_entity_poly.type
_entity_poly.pdbx_seq_one_letter_code
_entity_poly.pdbx_strand_id
1 'polypeptide(L)'
;MFFSISLSIYYLFYVNPGIYDGVNMNWFINPFQSYPTVKVDITNYINPMTIYYDTFLTFGFPAFYLLFILLFLFRLKEVRAISNVSQRSWKISMFFQVSIIIGLNISCTLLFSIMQYLPISQALILFGYYTNYFVFGFPPVIYLIFNKTIRTDCRIMLGSIFFFLAFKLDKRQSVANNIRSTTRVHPMPNQISCVRSYPNLTIKH
;
A
#
# COMPACT_ATOMS: atom_id res chain seq x y z
N MET A 1 -16.03 1.52 -11.02
CA MET A 1 -16.28 0.13 -10.56
C MET A 1 -16.49 -0.82 -11.74
N PHE A 2 -17.44 -0.55 -12.66
CA PHE A 2 -17.61 -1.34 -13.88
C PHE A 2 -16.33 -1.49 -14.72
N PHE A 3 -15.60 -0.40 -14.95
CA PHE A 3 -14.31 -0.43 -15.66
C PHE A 3 -13.30 -1.41 -15.04
N SER A 4 -13.17 -1.40 -13.71
CA SER A 4 -12.25 -2.28 -12.98
C SER A 4 -12.65 -3.75 -13.09
N ILE A 5 -13.95 -4.05 -12.99
CA ILE A 5 -14.46 -5.42 -13.13
C ILE A 5 -14.25 -5.92 -14.57
N SER A 6 -14.57 -5.11 -15.57
CA SER A 6 -14.34 -5.42 -16.97
C SER A 6 -12.86 -5.67 -17.26
N LEU A 7 -11.97 -4.86 -16.69
CA LEU A 7 -10.51 -5.05 -16.81
C LEU A 7 -10.07 -6.36 -16.12
N SER A 8 -10.55 -6.64 -14.91
CA SER A 8 -10.20 -7.88 -14.21
C SER A 8 -10.65 -9.15 -14.95
N ILE A 9 -11.86 -9.13 -15.53
CA ILE A 9 -12.36 -10.23 -16.35
C ILE A 9 -11.50 -10.39 -17.60
N TYR A 10 -11.14 -9.28 -18.26
CA TYR A 10 -10.24 -9.31 -19.40
C TYR A 10 -8.88 -9.94 -19.05
N TYR A 11 -8.29 -9.56 -17.91
CA TYR A 11 -7.03 -10.13 -17.44
C TYR A 11 -7.11 -11.62 -17.14
N LEU A 12 -8.23 -12.10 -16.60
CA LEU A 12 -8.43 -13.52 -16.29
C LEU A 12 -8.45 -14.43 -17.53
N PHE A 13 -9.03 -13.95 -18.64
CA PHE A 13 -9.24 -14.79 -19.83
C PHE A 13 -8.21 -14.55 -20.94
N TYR A 14 -7.66 -13.35 -21.03
CA TYR A 14 -6.85 -12.95 -22.18
C TYR A 14 -5.39 -12.70 -21.85
N VAL A 15 -4.99 -12.53 -20.59
CA VAL A 15 -3.58 -12.28 -20.28
C VAL A 15 -2.89 -13.59 -19.93
N ASN A 16 -1.83 -13.90 -20.68
CA ASN A 16 -0.96 -15.02 -20.35
C ASN A 16 -0.31 -14.74 -18.98
N PRO A 17 -0.49 -15.61 -17.98
CA PRO A 17 0.15 -15.41 -16.69
C PRO A 17 1.67 -15.45 -16.86
N GLY A 18 2.37 -14.63 -16.09
CA GLY A 18 3.82 -14.77 -15.99
C GLY A 18 4.16 -16.18 -15.51
N ILE A 19 5.14 -16.81 -16.14
CA ILE A 19 5.69 -18.09 -15.71
C ILE A 19 6.96 -17.80 -14.91
N TYR A 20 7.09 -18.46 -13.77
CA TYR A 20 8.25 -18.27 -12.89
C TYR A 20 9.50 -18.88 -13.54
N ASP A 21 10.53 -18.05 -13.73
CA ASP A 21 11.86 -18.48 -14.12
C ASP A 21 12.75 -18.59 -12.87
N GLY A 22 13.25 -19.80 -12.62
CA GLY A 22 14.13 -20.10 -11.49
C GLY A 22 15.54 -19.50 -11.61
N VAL A 23 15.98 -19.12 -12.81
CA VAL A 23 17.32 -18.51 -13.01
C VAL A 23 17.32 -17.06 -12.55
N ASN A 24 16.37 -16.28 -13.07
CA ASN A 24 16.21 -14.88 -12.68
C ASN A 24 15.38 -14.69 -11.39
N MET A 25 14.85 -15.76 -10.82
CA MET A 25 13.99 -15.79 -9.63
C MET A 25 12.79 -14.82 -9.75
N ASN A 26 12.22 -14.69 -10.96
CA ASN A 26 11.19 -13.70 -11.30
C ASN A 26 10.18 -14.25 -12.31
N TRP A 27 9.09 -13.52 -12.53
CA TRP A 27 7.95 -13.92 -13.36
C TRP A 27 8.04 -13.31 -14.76
N PHE A 28 8.23 -14.10 -15.80
CA PHE A 28 8.34 -13.58 -17.18
C PHE A 28 7.19 -14.09 -18.05
N ILE A 29 6.83 -13.30 -19.07
CA ILE A 29 5.91 -13.77 -20.11
C ILE A 29 6.58 -14.89 -20.91
N ASN A 30 7.87 -14.74 -21.21
CA ASN A 30 8.71 -15.79 -21.80
C ASN A 30 9.66 -16.39 -20.74
N PRO A 31 9.38 -17.58 -20.19
CA PRO A 31 10.23 -18.20 -19.17
C PRO A 31 11.59 -18.64 -19.72
N PHE A 32 11.74 -18.76 -21.05
CA PHE A 32 12.95 -19.25 -21.68
C PHE A 32 13.97 -18.14 -22.00
N GLN A 33 13.71 -16.89 -21.63
CA GLN A 33 14.65 -15.79 -21.92
C GLN A 33 16.04 -16.01 -21.30
N SER A 34 16.11 -16.77 -20.23
CA SER A 34 17.34 -17.10 -19.49
C SER A 34 18.10 -18.30 -20.08
N TYR A 35 17.53 -18.99 -21.06
CA TYR A 35 18.06 -20.21 -21.65
C TYR A 35 18.33 -20.02 -23.15
N PRO A 36 19.41 -19.31 -23.53
CA PRO A 36 19.68 -18.96 -24.92
C PRO A 36 19.95 -20.16 -25.83
N THR A 37 20.22 -21.34 -25.26
CA THR A 37 20.47 -22.59 -25.99
C THR A 37 19.18 -23.28 -26.45
N VAL A 38 18.03 -22.94 -25.89
CA VAL A 38 16.74 -23.56 -26.24
C VAL A 38 16.05 -22.70 -27.30
N LYS A 39 15.99 -23.19 -28.54
CA LYS A 39 15.24 -22.53 -29.61
C LYS A 39 13.75 -22.78 -29.42
N VAL A 40 13.10 -21.94 -28.63
CA VAL A 40 11.65 -21.95 -28.44
C VAL A 40 11.03 -20.92 -29.37
N ASP A 41 9.90 -21.27 -29.98
CA ASP A 41 9.08 -20.30 -30.71
C ASP A 41 8.44 -19.32 -29.71
N ILE A 42 9.01 -18.12 -29.64
CA ILE A 42 8.58 -17.04 -28.75
C ILE A 42 7.19 -16.51 -29.11
N THR A 43 6.70 -16.74 -30.34
CA THR A 43 5.41 -16.20 -30.79
C THR A 43 4.22 -16.77 -30.00
N ASN A 44 4.36 -17.98 -29.45
CA ASN A 44 3.34 -18.60 -28.60
C ASN A 44 3.15 -17.91 -27.23
N TYR A 45 4.17 -17.18 -26.77
CA TYR A 45 4.12 -16.47 -25.49
C TYR A 45 3.74 -15.00 -25.64
N ILE A 46 3.88 -14.46 -26.86
CA ILE A 46 3.55 -13.08 -27.17
C ILE A 46 2.04 -12.97 -27.38
N ASN A 47 1.37 -12.23 -26.50
CA ASN A 47 0.01 -11.80 -26.74
C ASN A 47 -0.01 -10.37 -27.31
N PRO A 48 -0.44 -10.16 -28.57
CA PRO A 48 -0.50 -8.83 -29.17
C PRO A 48 -1.41 -7.88 -28.38
N MET A 49 -2.47 -8.38 -27.76
CA MET A 49 -3.38 -7.55 -26.97
C MET A 49 -2.71 -7.02 -25.69
N THR A 50 -1.86 -7.81 -25.05
CA THR A 50 -1.05 -7.38 -23.91
C THR A 50 -0.05 -6.31 -24.34
N ILE A 51 0.59 -6.46 -25.51
CA ILE A 51 1.49 -5.43 -26.06
C ILE A 51 0.74 -4.11 -26.29
N TYR A 52 -0.45 -4.13 -26.89
CA TYR A 52 -1.23 -2.91 -27.10
C TYR A 52 -1.63 -2.25 -25.78
N TYR A 53 -2.05 -3.05 -24.80
CA TYR A 53 -2.38 -2.58 -23.47
C TYR A 53 -1.17 -1.94 -22.77
N ASP A 54 -0.03 -2.62 -22.73
CA ASP A 54 1.19 -2.15 -22.08
C ASP A 54 1.75 -0.90 -22.78
N THR A 55 1.65 -0.85 -24.11
CA THR A 55 2.02 0.33 -24.90
C THR A 55 1.12 1.51 -24.58
N PHE A 56 -0.19 1.29 -24.51
CA PHE A 56 -1.14 2.33 -24.10
C PHE A 56 -0.94 2.77 -22.65
N LEU A 57 -0.58 1.84 -21.75
CA LEU A 57 -0.26 2.16 -20.37
C LEU A 57 1.00 3.03 -20.27
N THR A 58 2.04 2.66 -21.01
CA THR A 58 3.36 3.30 -21.00
C THR A 58 3.34 4.68 -21.65
N PHE A 59 2.60 4.85 -22.75
CA PHE A 59 2.62 6.10 -23.53
C PHE A 59 1.30 6.86 -23.48
N GLY A 60 0.17 6.16 -23.50
CA GLY A 60 -1.17 6.76 -23.56
C GLY A 60 -1.52 7.53 -22.29
N PHE A 61 -1.43 6.90 -21.12
CA PHE A 61 -1.72 7.59 -19.85
C PHE A 61 -0.81 8.80 -19.62
N PRO A 62 0.53 8.67 -19.74
CA PRO A 62 1.41 9.82 -19.65
C PRO A 62 1.13 10.92 -20.67
N ALA A 63 0.75 10.58 -21.91
CA ALA A 63 0.35 11.56 -22.92
C ALA A 63 -0.92 12.33 -22.50
N PHE A 64 -1.92 11.68 -21.92
CA PHE A 64 -3.09 12.37 -21.36
C PHE A 64 -2.69 13.32 -20.24
N TYR A 65 -1.81 12.88 -19.34
CA TYR A 65 -1.34 13.77 -18.28
C TYR A 65 -0.54 14.96 -18.82
N LEU A 66 0.31 14.76 -19.83
CA LEU A 66 1.03 15.83 -20.50
C LEU A 66 0.07 16.81 -21.19
N LEU A 67 -1.00 16.31 -21.82
CA LEU A 67 -2.06 17.14 -22.39
C LEU A 67 -2.73 17.99 -21.29
N PHE A 68 -3.10 17.40 -20.16
CA PHE A 68 -3.67 18.14 -19.04
C PHE A 68 -2.72 19.19 -18.49
N ILE A 69 -1.43 18.84 -18.36
CA ILE A 69 -0.39 19.77 -17.96
C ILE A 69 -0.30 20.95 -18.95
N LEU A 70 -0.32 20.67 -20.25
CA LEU A 70 -0.22 21.68 -21.29
C LEU A 70 -1.43 22.61 -21.29
N LEU A 71 -2.65 22.06 -21.19
CA LEU A 71 -3.89 22.83 -21.02
C LEU A 71 -3.85 23.69 -19.75
N PHE A 72 -3.33 23.15 -18.65
CA PHE A 72 -3.16 23.88 -17.40
C PHE A 72 -2.16 25.03 -17.52
N LEU A 73 -1.04 24.81 -18.21
CA LEU A 73 -0.05 25.86 -18.49
C LEU A 73 -0.61 26.98 -19.39
N PHE A 74 -1.42 26.63 -20.40
CA PHE A 74 -2.12 27.63 -21.22
C PHE A 74 -3.08 28.45 -20.38
N ARG A 75 -3.89 27.81 -19.54
CA ARG A 75 -4.83 28.51 -18.64
C ARG A 75 -4.10 29.36 -17.59
N LEU A 76 -2.94 28.92 -17.11
CA LEU A 76 -2.10 29.69 -16.19
C LEU A 76 -1.55 30.97 -16.82
N LYS A 77 -1.26 30.99 -18.12
CA LYS A 77 -0.80 32.20 -18.82
C LYS A 77 -1.90 33.27 -18.84
N GLU A 78 -3.15 32.86 -19.03
CA GLU A 78 -4.33 33.75 -19.05
C GLU A 78 -4.64 34.32 -17.66
N VAL A 79 -4.54 33.49 -16.61
CA VAL A 79 -4.79 33.90 -15.21
C VAL A 79 -3.61 34.68 -14.57
N ARG A 80 -2.45 34.71 -15.24
CA ARG A 80 -1.25 35.47 -14.81
C ARG A 80 -1.54 36.98 -14.73
N ALA A 81 -2.54 37.48 -15.44
CA ALA A 81 -2.93 38.89 -15.45
C ALA A 81 -3.67 39.36 -14.18
N ILE A 82 -4.19 38.45 -13.33
CA ILE A 82 -5.19 38.82 -12.29
C ILE A 82 -4.90 38.24 -10.88
N SER A 83 -3.98 37.27 -10.68
CA SER A 83 -4.05 36.40 -9.49
C SER A 83 -3.02 36.62 -8.35
N ASN A 84 -3.54 36.49 -7.12
CA ASN A 84 -2.85 36.47 -5.82
C ASN A 84 -1.67 35.45 -5.74
N VAL A 85 -0.57 35.86 -5.10
CA VAL A 85 0.69 35.10 -4.95
C VAL A 85 0.48 33.68 -4.34
N SER A 86 -0.47 33.53 -3.42
CA SER A 86 -0.75 32.25 -2.73
C SER A 86 -1.33 31.17 -3.65
N GLN A 87 -2.29 31.52 -4.52
CA GLN A 87 -2.87 30.57 -5.47
C GLN A 87 -1.88 30.14 -6.55
N ARG A 88 -0.94 31.02 -6.91
CA ARG A 88 0.13 30.70 -7.86
C ARG A 88 1.09 29.65 -7.32
N SER A 89 1.50 29.76 -6.05
CA SER A 89 2.41 28.81 -5.40
C SER A 89 1.81 27.39 -5.32
N TRP A 90 0.53 27.28 -4.96
CA TRP A 90 -0.19 26.00 -4.94
C TRP A 90 -0.21 25.34 -6.31
N LYS A 91 -0.58 26.08 -7.36
CA LYS A 91 -0.69 25.58 -8.73
C LYS A 91 0.64 25.04 -9.26
N ILE A 92 1.74 25.73 -8.95
CA ILE A 92 3.09 25.30 -9.31
C ILE A 92 3.48 24.02 -8.56
N SER A 93 3.18 23.92 -7.26
CA SER A 93 3.45 22.71 -6.47
C SER A 93 2.71 21.48 -7.04
N MET A 94 1.43 21.63 -7.38
CA MET A 94 0.66 20.55 -8.02
C MET A 94 1.25 20.13 -9.37
N PHE A 95 1.66 21.09 -10.19
CA PHE A 95 2.30 20.80 -11.47
C PHE A 95 3.57 19.95 -11.28
N PHE A 96 4.45 20.31 -10.33
CA PHE A 96 5.66 19.54 -10.06
C PHE A 96 5.35 18.14 -9.53
N GLN A 97 4.37 18.01 -8.62
CA GLN A 97 3.93 16.71 -8.11
C GLN A 97 3.51 15.79 -9.25
N VAL A 98 2.62 16.26 -10.12
CA VAL A 98 2.09 15.49 -11.25
C VAL A 98 3.20 15.14 -12.23
N SER A 99 4.08 16.09 -12.56
CA SER A 99 5.22 15.87 -13.48
C SER A 99 6.19 14.80 -12.97
N ILE A 100 6.52 14.82 -11.68
CA ILE A 100 7.41 13.81 -11.07
C ILE A 100 6.74 12.42 -11.09
N ILE A 101 5.46 12.34 -10.74
CA ILE A 101 4.71 11.06 -10.74
C ILE A 101 4.72 10.44 -12.14
N ILE A 102 4.44 11.24 -13.18
CA ILE A 102 4.43 10.76 -14.56
C ILE A 102 5.82 10.33 -15.01
N GLY A 103 6.85 11.14 -14.72
CA GLY A 103 8.22 10.81 -15.10
C GLY A 103 8.71 9.49 -14.50
N LEU A 104 8.40 9.26 -13.22
CA LEU A 104 8.71 7.99 -12.55
C LEU A 104 7.91 6.83 -13.16
N ASN A 105 6.63 7.04 -13.44
CA ASN A 105 5.77 6.01 -14.02
C ASN A 105 6.21 5.60 -15.43
N ILE A 106 6.51 6.55 -16.32
CA ILE A 106 7.06 6.27 -17.66
C ILE A 106 8.35 5.47 -17.54
N SER A 107 9.31 5.98 -16.76
CA SER A 107 10.65 5.38 -16.67
C SER A 107 10.58 3.93 -16.20
N CYS A 108 9.73 3.67 -15.21
CA CYS A 108 9.57 2.35 -14.66
C CYS A 108 8.80 1.40 -15.57
N THR A 109 7.69 1.84 -16.16
CA THR A 109 6.88 1.01 -17.06
C THR A 109 7.65 0.69 -18.34
N LEU A 110 8.47 1.62 -18.83
CA LEU A 110 9.37 1.39 -19.95
C LEU A 110 10.43 0.33 -19.60
N LEU A 111 11.12 0.48 -18.47
CA LEU A 111 12.10 -0.50 -18.01
C LEU A 111 11.48 -1.90 -17.84
N PHE A 112 10.28 -1.95 -17.24
CA PHE A 112 9.52 -3.17 -17.04
C PHE A 112 9.13 -3.82 -18.37
N SER A 113 8.69 -3.03 -19.35
CA SER A 113 8.33 -3.56 -20.67
C SER A 113 9.55 -4.13 -21.41
N ILE A 114 10.69 -3.43 -21.38
CA ILE A 114 11.92 -3.87 -22.06
C ILE A 114 12.41 -5.21 -21.49
N MET A 115 12.43 -5.37 -20.16
CA MET A 115 12.93 -6.60 -19.52
C MET A 115 12.05 -7.84 -19.75
N GLN A 116 10.81 -7.67 -20.22
CA GLN A 116 9.91 -8.78 -20.54
C GLN A 116 10.16 -9.37 -21.94
N TYR A 117 10.81 -8.62 -22.83
CA TYR A 117 11.03 -9.03 -24.23
C TYR A 117 12.51 -9.19 -24.59
N LEU A 118 13.42 -8.51 -23.88
CA LEU A 118 14.85 -8.57 -24.14
C LEU A 118 15.61 -9.23 -22.99
N PRO A 119 16.59 -10.11 -23.28
CA PRO A 119 17.46 -10.65 -22.26
C PRO A 119 18.38 -9.55 -21.73
N ILE A 120 18.32 -9.31 -20.42
CA ILE A 120 19.05 -8.26 -19.70
C ILE A 120 19.76 -8.89 -18.50
N SER A 121 20.78 -8.19 -17.95
CA SER A 121 21.43 -8.60 -16.71
C SER A 121 20.45 -8.76 -15.53
N GLN A 122 20.69 -9.79 -14.71
CA GLN A 122 19.86 -10.11 -13.55
C GLN A 122 19.73 -8.95 -12.55
N ALA A 123 20.78 -8.14 -12.39
CA ALA A 123 20.75 -6.95 -11.54
C ALA A 123 19.73 -5.91 -12.02
N LEU A 124 19.63 -5.69 -13.34
CA LEU A 124 18.67 -4.73 -13.91
C LEU A 124 17.24 -5.25 -13.80
N ILE A 125 17.04 -6.56 -13.96
CA ILE A 125 15.75 -7.22 -13.77
C ILE A 125 15.25 -6.99 -12.34
N LEU A 126 16.10 -7.28 -11.35
CA LEU A 126 15.77 -7.10 -9.94
C LEU A 126 15.43 -5.62 -9.65
N PHE A 127 16.24 -4.71 -10.16
CA PHE A 127 15.99 -3.27 -10.05
C PHE A 127 14.67 -2.85 -10.70
N GLY A 128 14.35 -3.38 -11.89
CA GLY A 128 13.12 -3.10 -12.61
C GLY A 128 11.88 -3.52 -11.83
N TYR A 129 11.86 -4.75 -11.30
CA TYR A 129 10.77 -5.23 -10.45
C TYR A 129 10.58 -4.40 -9.19
N TYR A 130 11.66 -4.13 -8.43
CA TYR A 130 11.56 -3.32 -7.22
C TYR A 130 11.07 -1.91 -7.53
N THR A 131 11.63 -1.27 -8.54
CA THR A 131 11.21 0.08 -8.94
C THR A 131 9.73 0.09 -9.33
N ASN A 132 9.24 -0.96 -9.99
CA ASN A 132 7.82 -1.07 -10.36
C ASN A 132 6.90 -1.17 -9.15
N TYR A 133 7.28 -1.94 -8.13
CA TYR A 133 6.55 -1.95 -6.87
C TYR A 133 6.58 -0.58 -6.16
N PHE A 134 7.73 0.09 -6.15
CA PHE A 134 7.87 1.39 -5.53
C PHE A 134 7.07 2.49 -6.23
N VAL A 135 6.90 2.43 -7.56
CA VAL A 135 6.12 3.42 -8.32
C VAL A 135 4.67 3.50 -7.85
N PHE A 136 4.05 2.38 -7.46
CA PHE A 136 2.69 2.41 -6.90
C PHE A 136 2.64 2.95 -5.47
N GLY A 137 3.72 2.82 -4.71
CA GLY A 137 3.83 3.31 -3.33
C GLY A 137 4.33 4.76 -3.18
N PHE A 138 4.90 5.34 -4.24
CA PHE A 138 5.51 6.66 -4.23
C PHE A 138 4.55 7.87 -4.22
N PRO A 139 3.35 7.83 -4.87
CA PRO A 139 2.46 8.99 -4.94
C PRO A 139 2.07 9.56 -3.55
N PRO A 140 1.72 8.75 -2.53
CA PRO A 140 1.49 9.25 -1.17
C PRO A 140 2.69 10.00 -0.57
N VAL A 141 3.91 9.52 -0.81
CA VAL A 141 5.15 10.15 -0.33
C VAL A 141 5.35 11.51 -1.01
N ILE A 142 5.14 11.59 -2.32
CA ILE A 142 5.19 12.85 -3.07
C ILE A 142 4.17 13.84 -2.53
N TYR A 143 2.93 13.40 -2.26
CA TYR A 143 1.90 14.27 -1.70
C TYR A 143 2.30 14.81 -0.31
N LEU A 144 2.87 13.98 0.57
CA LEU A 144 3.33 14.41 1.89
C LEU A 144 4.46 15.46 1.82
N ILE A 145 5.39 15.30 0.87
CA ILE A 145 6.54 16.20 0.69
C ILE A 145 6.08 17.56 0.13
N PHE A 146 5.16 17.58 -0.82
CA PHE A 146 4.83 18.80 -1.57
C PHE A 146 3.53 19.50 -1.14
N ASN A 147 2.64 18.83 -0.39
CA ASN A 147 1.37 19.40 0.06
C ASN A 147 1.35 19.61 1.58
N LYS A 148 1.42 20.89 2.00
CA LYS A 148 1.39 21.27 3.42
C LYS A 148 0.07 20.95 4.11
N THR A 149 -1.05 21.00 3.38
CA THR A 149 -2.38 20.68 3.93
C THR A 149 -2.46 19.20 4.26
N ILE A 150 -2.14 18.34 3.29
CA ILE A 150 -2.12 16.87 3.49
C ILE A 150 -1.17 16.49 4.64
N ARG A 151 -0.01 17.13 4.74
CA ARG A 151 0.93 16.87 5.84
C ARG A 151 0.35 17.23 7.22
N THR A 152 -0.35 18.35 7.31
CA THR A 152 -1.00 18.79 8.55
C THR A 152 -2.11 17.81 8.93
N ASP A 153 -2.95 17.43 7.98
CA ASP A 153 -4.04 16.48 8.19
C ASP A 153 -3.51 15.10 8.62
N CYS A 154 -2.48 14.59 7.94
CA CYS A 154 -1.84 13.33 8.31
C CYS A 154 -1.20 13.39 9.71
N ARG A 155 -0.60 14.52 10.10
CA ARG A 155 -0.04 14.71 11.45
C ARG A 155 -1.13 14.70 12.53
N ILE A 156 -2.25 15.35 12.28
CA ILE A 156 -3.39 15.35 13.20
C ILE A 156 -3.94 13.92 13.34
N MET A 157 -4.10 13.22 12.22
CA MET A 157 -4.64 11.85 12.20
C MET A 157 -3.70 10.85 12.91
N LEU A 158 -2.39 10.91 12.65
CA LEU A 158 -1.38 10.13 13.38
C LEU A 158 -1.37 10.47 14.87
N GLY A 159 -1.39 11.75 15.24
CA GLY A 159 -1.45 12.18 16.64
C GLY A 159 -2.70 11.63 17.35
N SER A 160 -3.84 11.65 16.67
CA SER A 160 -5.11 11.11 17.18
C SER A 160 -5.04 9.59 17.40
N ILE A 161 -4.40 8.87 16.47
CA ILE A 161 -4.19 7.42 16.59
C ILE A 161 -3.24 7.09 17.76
N PHE A 162 -2.12 7.82 17.87
CA PHE A 162 -1.18 7.64 18.99
C PHE A 162 -1.83 7.95 20.33
N PHE A 163 -2.63 9.02 20.42
CA PHE A 163 -3.39 9.35 21.61
C PHE A 163 -4.40 8.26 21.97
N PHE A 164 -5.14 7.74 20.98
CA PHE A 164 -6.09 6.65 21.19
C PHE A 164 -5.41 5.35 21.65
N LEU A 165 -4.26 5.01 21.08
CA LEU A 165 -3.45 3.86 21.48
C LEU A 165 -2.92 4.03 22.91
N ALA A 166 -2.41 5.22 23.25
CA ALA A 166 -1.92 5.53 24.60
C ALA A 166 -3.05 5.41 25.65
N PHE A 167 -4.23 5.97 25.35
CA PHE A 167 -5.41 5.85 26.21
C PHE A 167 -5.87 4.40 26.39
N LYS A 168 -5.83 3.60 25.32
CA LYS A 168 -6.20 2.18 25.37
C LYS A 168 -5.22 1.35 26.20
N LEU A 169 -3.93 1.69 26.16
CA LEU A 169 -2.90 1.07 26.99
C LEU A 169 -3.07 1.43 28.47
N ASP A 170 -3.29 2.70 28.78
CA ASP A 170 -3.52 3.18 30.15
C ASP A 170 -4.76 2.52 30.80
N LYS A 171 -5.86 2.44 30.05
CA LYS A 171 -7.08 1.76 30.52
C LYS A 171 -6.85 0.26 30.80
N ARG A 172 -6.04 -0.43 29.98
CA ARG A 172 -5.69 -1.84 30.22
C ARG A 172 -4.83 -2.01 31.47
N GLN A 173 -3.92 -1.08 31.71
CA GLN A 173 -3.02 -1.11 32.87
C GLN A 173 -3.78 -0.81 34.18
N SER A 174 -4.73 0.12 34.14
CA SER A 174 -5.65 0.39 35.26
C SER A 174 -6.52 -0.82 35.63
N VAL A 175 -7.07 -1.54 34.63
CA VAL A 175 -7.83 -2.79 34.87
C VAL A 175 -6.94 -3.89 35.44
N ALA A 176 -5.72 -4.07 34.91
CA ALA A 176 -4.77 -5.06 35.42
C ALA A 176 -4.36 -4.78 36.88
N ASN A 177 -4.16 -3.51 37.24
CA ASN A 177 -3.85 -3.09 38.61
C ASN A 177 -5.02 -3.32 39.56
N ASN A 178 -6.26 -3.05 39.12
CA ASN A 178 -7.47 -3.32 39.91
C ASN A 178 -7.67 -4.82 40.17
N ILE A 179 -7.38 -5.70 39.20
CA ILE A 179 -7.48 -7.15 39.42
C ILE A 179 -6.42 -7.62 40.44
N ARG A 180 -5.21 -7.04 40.38
CA ARG A 180 -4.09 -7.39 41.27
C ARG A 180 -4.28 -6.90 42.71
N SER A 181 -4.98 -5.78 42.92
CA SER A 181 -5.36 -5.34 44.26
C SER A 181 -6.48 -6.19 44.85
N THR A 182 -7.45 -6.62 44.06
CA THR A 182 -8.56 -7.50 44.53
C THR A 182 -8.10 -8.93 44.84
N THR A 183 -7.01 -9.42 44.23
CA THR A 183 -6.40 -10.72 44.57
C THR A 183 -5.49 -10.67 45.80
N ARG A 184 -5.20 -9.48 46.35
CA ARG A 184 -4.44 -9.29 47.60
C ARG A 184 -5.34 -9.16 48.84
N VAL A 185 -6.51 -9.80 48.83
CA VAL A 185 -7.34 -9.91 50.05
C VAL A 185 -6.83 -11.06 50.91
N HIS A 186 -6.13 -10.64 51.98
CA HIS A 186 -5.91 -11.23 53.30
C HIS A 186 -5.81 -12.76 53.50
N PRO A 187 -4.77 -13.25 54.21
CA PRO A 187 -4.78 -14.60 54.78
C PRO A 187 -5.96 -14.74 55.76
N MET A 188 -6.77 -15.79 55.57
CA MET A 188 -7.89 -16.14 56.44
C MET A 188 -7.44 -16.29 57.90
N PRO A 189 -8.12 -15.67 58.88
CA PRO A 189 -7.88 -15.95 60.28
C PRO A 189 -8.45 -17.33 60.64
N ASN A 190 -7.61 -18.17 61.25
CA ASN A 190 -7.97 -19.46 61.85
C ASN A 190 -9.25 -19.35 62.69
N GLN A 191 -10.33 -20.02 62.25
CA GLN A 191 -11.50 -20.23 63.09
C GLN A 191 -11.29 -21.48 63.96
N ILE A 192 -11.07 -21.23 65.25
CA ILE A 192 -11.08 -22.22 66.32
C ILE A 192 -12.54 -22.65 66.54
N SER A 193 -12.79 -23.95 66.43
CA SER A 193 -14.09 -24.61 66.60
C SER A 193 -14.53 -24.65 68.07
N CYS A 194 -15.64 -23.98 68.39
CA CYS A 194 -16.35 -24.14 69.66
C CYS A 194 -17.28 -25.37 69.60
N VAL A 195 -16.97 -26.38 70.42
CA VAL A 195 -17.81 -27.56 70.70
C VAL A 195 -19.01 -27.13 71.55
N ARG A 196 -20.24 -27.40 71.10
CA ARG A 196 -21.47 -27.20 71.88
C ARG A 196 -22.18 -28.55 72.05
N SER A 197 -22.21 -29.01 73.29
CA SER A 197 -22.90 -30.22 73.76
C SER A 197 -24.42 -29.98 73.84
N TYR A 198 -25.22 -30.95 73.41
CA TYR A 198 -26.69 -30.94 73.50
C TYR A 198 -27.16 -31.84 74.66
N PRO A 199 -28.13 -31.42 75.50
CA PRO A 199 -28.71 -32.28 76.51
C PRO A 199 -29.90 -33.10 75.98
N ASN A 200 -29.98 -34.33 76.49
CA ASN A 200 -30.95 -35.39 76.21
C ASN A 200 -32.42 -34.96 76.39
N LEU A 201 -33.27 -35.32 75.42
CA LEU A 201 -34.73 -35.34 75.57
C LEU A 201 -35.20 -36.78 75.83
N THR A 202 -35.73 -37.00 77.04
CA THR A 202 -36.45 -38.19 77.50
C THR A 202 -37.85 -38.27 76.90
N ILE A 203 -38.18 -39.40 76.27
CA ILE A 203 -39.55 -39.79 75.87
C ILE A 203 -40.14 -40.63 77.02
N LYS A 204 -41.30 -40.24 77.53
CA LYS A 204 -42.16 -41.08 78.39
C LYS A 204 -43.38 -41.54 77.58
N HIS A 205 -43.77 -42.78 77.86
CA HIS A 205 -44.78 -43.64 77.24
C HIS A 205 -46.10 -42.99 76.82
#